data_AF-A0A3D1N9H4-F1
#
_entry.id   AF-A0A3D1N9H4-F1
#
_cell.length_a   1.000
_cell.length_b   1.000
_cell.length_c   1.000
_cell.angle_alpha   90.00
_cell.angle_beta   90.00
_cell.angle_gamma   90.00
#
_symmetry.space_group_name_H-M   'P 1'
#
loop_
_entity.id
_entity.type
_entity.pdbx_description
1 polymer ?
#
loop_
_entity_poly.entity_id
_entity_poly.type
_entity_poly.pdbx_seq_one_letter_code
_entity_poly.pdbx_strand_id
1 'polypeptide(L)'
;MKKRISLLAILTLLGCKDDLVKKPDVLIEKSKMMDIMYDLALLEAIKYQNPAVLDSNQIRPKQYIYKKYKIDSLQLAQNNVYYAADYKSYKIMFEEVVKRIAKEKKRANAAVKLEQKKNNIRMAKLKKKKQLAKKVKDSIAALKIKKG
;
A
#
# COMPACT_ATOMS: atom_id res chain seq x y z
N MET A 1 33.85 38.99 41.32
CA MET A 1 33.38 37.63 40.98
C MET A 1 31.84 37.49 41.02
N LYS A 2 31.11 38.20 41.90
CA LYS A 2 29.62 38.18 41.96
C LYS A 2 28.89 38.61 40.67
N LYS A 3 29.44 39.57 39.91
CA LYS A 3 28.82 40.08 38.67
C LYS A 3 28.84 39.08 37.50
N ARG A 4 29.76 38.12 37.47
CA ARG A 4 29.85 37.10 36.40
C ARG A 4 28.89 35.93 36.64
N ILE A 5 28.65 35.59 37.90
CA ILE A 5 27.64 34.58 38.30
C ILE A 5 26.22 35.09 37.97
N SER A 6 25.98 36.39 38.16
CA SER A 6 24.71 37.03 37.78
C SER A 6 24.46 37.01 36.26
N LEU A 7 25.51 37.07 35.44
CA LEU A 7 25.38 37.03 33.98
C LEU A 7 25.07 35.61 33.47
N LEU A 8 25.62 34.59 34.14
CA LEU A 8 25.40 33.18 33.81
C LEU A 8 23.99 32.70 34.21
N ALA A 9 23.44 33.25 35.30
CA ALA A 9 22.08 32.95 35.77
C ALA A 9 20.97 33.57 34.88
N ILE A 10 21.26 34.62 34.13
CA ILE A 10 20.32 35.22 33.17
C ILE A 10 20.25 34.40 31.87
N LEU A 11 21.32 33.69 31.51
CA LEU A 11 21.38 32.90 30.27
C LEU A 11 20.55 31.61 30.34
N THR A 12 20.24 31.09 31.53
CA THR A 12 19.42 29.88 31.73
C THR A 12 17.92 30.15 31.71
N LEU A 13 17.48 31.42 31.77
CA LEU A 13 16.08 31.82 31.72
C LEU A 13 15.56 32.03 30.29
N LEU A 14 16.43 32.00 29.28
CA LEU A 14 16.09 31.97 27.85
C LEU A 14 15.87 30.53 27.34
N GLY A 15 15.50 29.60 28.23
CA GLY A 15 15.01 28.29 27.83
C GLY A 15 13.71 28.44 27.05
N CYS A 16 13.84 28.66 25.73
CA CYS A 16 12.71 28.67 24.83
C CYS A 16 12.00 27.33 25.01
N LYS A 17 10.77 27.39 25.54
CA LYS A 17 9.78 26.34 25.31
C LYS A 17 9.36 26.44 23.85
N ASP A 18 10.31 26.26 22.95
CA ASP A 18 9.98 26.04 21.55
C ASP A 18 9.26 24.70 21.51
N ASP A 19 8.10 24.65 20.86
CA ASP A 19 7.54 23.38 20.45
C ASP A 19 8.69 22.57 19.82
N LEU A 20 8.95 21.37 20.37
CA LEU A 20 10.11 20.53 19.99
C LEU A 20 10.20 20.34 18.47
N VAL A 21 9.09 20.51 17.76
CA VAL A 21 9.01 20.56 16.30
C VAL A 21 8.11 21.72 15.86
N LYS A 22 8.62 22.57 14.97
CA LYS A 22 7.85 23.66 14.35
C LYS A 22 6.81 23.10 13.38
N LYS A 23 5.62 23.69 13.38
CA LYS A 23 4.58 23.40 12.40
C LYS A 23 5.06 23.78 10.99
N PRO A 24 4.90 22.93 9.96
CA PRO A 24 5.25 23.25 8.58
C PRO A 24 4.39 24.39 8.02
N ASP A 25 4.95 25.19 7.11
CA ASP A 25 4.24 26.31 6.46
C ASP A 25 2.97 25.84 5.73
N VAL A 26 3.05 24.67 5.10
CA VAL A 26 1.91 24.00 4.47
C VAL A 26 1.68 22.64 5.12
N LEU A 27 0.75 22.61 6.07
CA LEU A 27 0.36 21.38 6.76
C LEU A 27 -0.45 20.46 5.83
N ILE A 28 0.00 19.22 5.68
CA ILE A 28 -0.75 18.12 5.09
C ILE A 28 -1.73 17.64 6.15
N GLU A 29 -3.03 17.63 5.86
CA GLU A 29 -4.04 17.13 6.81
C GLU A 29 -3.74 15.69 7.27
N LYS A 30 -4.08 15.37 8.52
CA LYS A 30 -3.81 14.06 9.13
C LYS A 30 -4.37 12.90 8.29
N SER A 31 -5.61 13.03 7.81
CA SER A 31 -6.26 12.05 6.92
C SER A 31 -5.46 11.83 5.64
N LYS A 32 -5.07 12.92 4.97
CA LYS A 32 -4.25 12.90 3.77
C LYS A 32 -2.86 12.30 4.02
N MET A 33 -2.25 12.57 5.17
CA MET A 33 -0.98 11.95 5.57
C MET A 33 -1.12 10.44 5.76
N MET A 34 -2.22 9.96 6.35
CA MET A 34 -2.50 8.53 6.45
C MET A 34 -2.74 7.87 5.09
N ASP A 35 -3.38 8.57 4.15
CA ASP A 35 -3.49 8.10 2.77
C ASP A 35 -2.11 7.98 2.10
N ILE A 36 -1.22 8.97 2.30
CA ILE A 36 0.16 8.93 1.81
C ILE A 36 0.91 7.73 2.40
N MET A 37 0.81 7.50 3.72
CA MET A 37 1.43 6.36 4.39
C MET A 37 0.92 5.02 3.84
N TYR A 38 -0.38 4.91 3.58
CA TYR A 38 -1.00 3.73 2.99
C TYR A 38 -0.44 3.45 1.59
N ASP A 39 -0.42 4.44 0.72
CA ASP A 39 0.09 4.29 -0.65
C ASP A 39 1.59 3.99 -0.69
N LEU A 40 2.39 4.63 0.17
CA LEU A 40 3.81 4.33 0.31
C LEU A 40 4.02 2.86 0.72
N ALA A 41 3.24 2.36 1.68
CA ALA A 41 3.31 0.96 2.10
C ALA A 41 2.92 0.00 0.96
N LEU A 42 1.91 0.35 0.15
CA LEU A 42 1.55 -0.46 -1.01
C LEU A 42 2.63 -0.46 -2.09
N LEU A 43 3.19 0.70 -2.42
CA LEU A 43 4.26 0.82 -3.41
C LEU A 43 5.51 0.04 -2.97
N GLU A 44 5.86 0.08 -1.69
CA GLU A 44 6.98 -0.69 -1.15
C GLU A 44 6.70 -2.20 -1.20
N ALA A 45 5.48 -2.63 -0.87
CA ALA A 45 5.08 -4.03 -0.98
C ALA A 45 5.14 -4.54 -2.44
N ILE A 46 4.69 -3.73 -3.41
CA ILE A 46 4.79 -4.05 -4.83
C ILE A 46 6.26 -4.15 -5.25
N LYS A 47 7.07 -3.16 -4.89
CA LYS A 47 8.50 -3.13 -5.20
C LYS A 47 9.21 -4.37 -4.67
N TYR A 48 8.89 -4.79 -3.45
CA TYR A 48 9.49 -5.98 -2.83
C TYR A 48 9.00 -7.29 -3.47
N GLN A 49 7.70 -7.39 -3.77
CA GLN A 49 7.10 -8.62 -4.29
C GLN A 49 7.35 -8.85 -5.77
N ASN A 50 7.31 -7.79 -6.58
CA ASN A 50 7.56 -7.84 -8.02
C ASN A 50 8.00 -6.44 -8.53
N PRO A 51 9.30 -6.11 -8.44
CA PRO A 51 9.80 -4.79 -8.85
C PRO A 51 9.56 -4.49 -10.33
N ALA A 52 9.56 -5.52 -11.19
CA ALA A 52 9.35 -5.35 -12.64
C ALA A 52 7.98 -4.75 -12.99
N VAL A 53 6.97 -4.88 -12.11
CA VAL A 53 5.67 -4.22 -12.30
C VAL A 53 5.82 -2.71 -12.26
N LEU A 54 6.66 -2.16 -11.37
CA LEU A 54 6.88 -0.72 -11.31
C LEU A 54 7.62 -0.23 -12.55
N ASP A 55 8.66 -0.94 -12.98
CA ASP A 55 9.48 -0.55 -14.13
C ASP A 55 8.69 -0.63 -15.45
N SER A 56 7.95 -1.72 -15.66
CA SER A 56 7.11 -1.90 -16.85
C SER A 56 6.00 -0.86 -16.96
N ASN A 57 5.50 -0.35 -15.82
CA ASN A 57 4.52 0.72 -15.78
C ASN A 57 5.15 2.12 -15.64
N GLN A 58 6.49 2.21 -15.69
CA GLN A 58 7.25 3.46 -15.52
C GLN A 58 6.91 4.22 -14.22
N ILE A 59 6.55 3.49 -13.17
CA ILE A 59 6.17 4.03 -11.88
C ILE A 59 7.40 4.24 -11.01
N ARG A 60 7.69 5.49 -10.69
CA ARG A 60 8.69 5.88 -9.69
C ARG A 60 7.97 6.20 -8.37
N PRO A 61 8.07 5.36 -7.32
CA PRO A 61 7.22 5.48 -6.12
C PRO A 61 7.16 6.89 -5.50
N LYS A 62 8.32 7.52 -5.27
CA LYS A 62 8.37 8.88 -4.71
C LYS A 62 7.65 9.90 -5.60
N GLN A 63 7.94 9.89 -6.90
CA GLN A 63 7.33 10.80 -7.86
C GLN A 63 5.82 10.55 -7.99
N TYR A 64 5.39 9.29 -7.92
CA TYR A 64 3.98 8.93 -7.91
C TYR A 64 3.24 9.58 -6.73
N ILE A 65 3.80 9.48 -5.52
CA ILE A 65 3.23 10.11 -4.32
C ILE A 65 3.17 11.64 -4.47
N TYR A 66 4.26 12.26 -4.90
CA TYR A 66 4.31 13.71 -5.08
C TYR A 66 3.24 14.21 -6.06
N LYS A 67 3.10 13.53 -7.21
CA LYS A 67 2.08 13.85 -8.21
C LYS A 67 0.66 13.59 -7.70
N LYS A 68 0.40 12.44 -7.09
CA LYS A 68 -0.94 12.05 -6.61
C LYS A 68 -1.48 13.00 -5.55
N TYR A 69 -0.64 13.37 -4.59
CA TYR A 69 -1.05 14.19 -3.45
C TYR A 69 -0.79 15.68 -3.65
N LYS A 70 -0.17 16.09 -4.77
CA LYS A 70 0.24 17.47 -5.05
C LYS A 70 1.11 18.04 -3.92
N ILE A 71 2.13 17.29 -3.55
CA ILE A 71 3.10 17.65 -2.50
C ILE A 71 4.52 17.51 -3.07
N ASP A 72 5.49 18.17 -2.45
CA ASP A 72 6.90 17.96 -2.75
C ASP A 72 7.62 17.16 -1.64
N SER A 73 8.91 16.90 -1.86
CA SER A 73 9.74 16.15 -0.91
C SER A 73 9.96 16.87 0.41
N LEU A 74 10.09 18.20 0.38
CA LEU A 74 10.32 19.01 1.58
C LEU A 74 9.06 19.04 2.43
N GLN A 75 7.91 19.30 1.81
CA GLN A 75 6.62 19.30 2.47
C GLN A 75 6.34 17.94 3.13
N LEU A 76 6.58 16.83 2.42
CA LEU A 76 6.41 15.50 2.99
C LEU A 76 7.34 15.26 4.19
N ALA A 77 8.62 15.62 4.08
CA ALA A 77 9.60 15.44 5.15
C ALA A 77 9.24 16.26 6.40
N GLN A 78 8.91 17.54 6.23
CA GLN A 78 8.54 18.43 7.33
C GLN A 78 7.26 17.97 8.03
N ASN A 79 6.23 17.58 7.27
CA ASN A 79 4.99 17.06 7.82
C ASN A 79 5.18 15.73 8.55
N ASN A 80 6.05 14.85 8.03
CA ASN A 80 6.41 13.62 8.72
C ASN A 80 7.07 13.89 10.07
N VAL A 81 8.01 14.84 10.14
CA VAL A 81 8.65 15.24 11.41
C VAL A 81 7.63 15.86 12.37
N TYR A 82 6.75 16.72 11.87
CA TYR A 82 5.67 17.34 12.66
C TYR A 82 4.73 16.32 13.30
N TYR A 83 4.23 15.36 12.51
CA TYR A 83 3.35 14.32 13.06
C TYR A 83 4.08 13.34 13.97
N ALA A 84 5.34 13.01 13.68
CA ALA A 84 6.14 12.11 14.51
C ALA A 84 6.55 12.72 15.87
N ALA A 85 6.42 14.04 16.05
CA ALA A 85 6.70 14.72 17.31
C ALA A 85 5.76 14.25 18.46
N ASP A 86 4.51 13.93 18.14
CA ASP A 86 3.59 13.27 19.06
C ASP A 86 3.54 11.76 18.74
N TYR A 87 4.38 11.01 19.44
CA TYR A 87 4.47 9.56 19.29
C TYR A 87 3.13 8.84 19.43
N LYS A 88 2.27 9.25 20.38
CA LYS A 88 0.99 8.57 20.62
C LYS A 88 0.04 8.79 19.45
N SER A 89 -0.09 10.03 18.99
CA SER A 89 -0.92 10.34 17.82
C SER A 89 -0.39 9.71 16.54
N TYR A 90 0.93 9.69 16.35
CA TYR A 90 1.57 9.10 15.19
C TYR A 90 1.40 7.58 15.15
N LYS A 91 1.49 6.92 16.31
CA LYS A 91 1.20 5.49 16.45
C LYS A 91 -0.23 5.17 16.03
N ILE A 92 -1.21 5.96 16.47
CA ILE A 92 -2.62 5.77 16.07
C ILE A 92 -2.78 5.87 14.54
N MET A 93 -2.13 6.85 13.89
CA MET A 93 -2.15 6.97 12.43
C MET A 93 -1.62 5.70 11.75
N PHE A 94 -0.50 5.17 12.24
CA PHE A 94 0.09 3.96 11.70
C PHE A 94 -0.82 2.74 11.90
N GLU A 95 -1.41 2.57 13.08
CA GLU A 95 -2.34 1.48 13.38
C GLU A 95 -3.60 1.52 12.50
N GLU A 96 -4.13 2.71 12.23
CA GLU A 96 -5.26 2.90 11.30
C GLU A 96 -4.91 2.48 9.87
N VAL A 97 -3.72 2.86 9.40
CA VAL A 97 -3.20 2.44 8.08
C VAL A 97 -3.02 0.92 8.02
N VAL A 98 -2.42 0.31 9.03
CA VAL A 98 -2.24 -1.15 9.11
C VAL A 98 -3.59 -1.87 9.11
N LYS A 99 -4.57 -1.37 9.89
CA LYS A 99 -5.93 -1.92 9.93
C LYS A 99 -6.61 -1.84 8.56
N ARG A 100 -6.44 -0.73 7.84
CA ARG A 100 -6.93 -0.57 6.47
C ARG A 100 -6.28 -1.59 5.53
N ILE A 101 -4.97 -1.75 5.57
CA ILE A 101 -4.24 -2.75 4.75
C ILE A 101 -4.75 -4.16 5.04
N ALA A 102 -4.91 -4.53 6.31
CA ALA A 102 -5.40 -5.86 6.69
C ALA A 102 -6.82 -6.14 6.15
N LYS A 103 -7.70 -5.14 6.23
CA LYS A 103 -9.07 -5.22 5.69
C LYS A 103 -9.06 -5.42 4.18
N GLU A 104 -8.27 -4.63 3.45
CA GLU A 104 -8.18 -4.74 1.98
C GLU A 104 -7.51 -6.05 1.54
N LYS A 105 -6.48 -6.51 2.26
CA LYS A 105 -5.86 -7.84 2.03
C LYS A 105 -6.89 -8.97 2.18
N LYS A 106 -7.74 -8.92 3.21
CA LYS A 106 -8.81 -9.92 3.41
C LYS A 106 -9.80 -9.90 2.24
N ARG A 107 -10.20 -8.71 1.77
CA ARG A 107 -11.10 -8.53 0.63
C ARG A 107 -10.48 -9.08 -0.66
N ALA A 108 -9.24 -8.70 -0.95
CA ALA A 108 -8.51 -9.18 -2.12
C ALA A 108 -8.37 -10.71 -2.12
N ASN A 109 -7.98 -11.30 -0.98
CA ASN A 109 -7.85 -12.75 -0.86
C ASN A 109 -9.19 -13.49 -1.06
N ALA A 110 -10.29 -12.93 -0.56
CA ALA A 110 -11.61 -13.50 -0.79
C ALA A 110 -11.99 -13.46 -2.28
N ALA A 111 -11.74 -12.35 -2.96
CA ALA A 111 -11.98 -12.20 -4.39
C ALA A 111 -11.16 -13.22 -5.21
N VAL A 112 -9.86 -13.35 -4.92
CA VAL A 112 -8.98 -14.34 -5.57
C VAL A 112 -9.50 -15.77 -5.40
N LYS A 113 -9.92 -16.16 -4.19
CA LYS A 113 -10.48 -17.49 -3.93
C LYS A 113 -11.77 -17.76 -4.71
N LEU A 114 -12.65 -16.75 -4.80
CA LEU A 114 -13.89 -16.86 -5.57
C LEU A 114 -13.61 -17.05 -7.07
N GLU A 115 -12.68 -16.26 -7.64
CA GLU A 115 -12.28 -16.40 -9.03
C GLU A 115 -11.61 -17.74 -9.32
N GLN A 116 -10.74 -18.22 -8.42
CA GLN A 116 -10.17 -19.57 -8.52
C GLN A 116 -11.25 -20.66 -8.51
N LYS A 117 -12.25 -20.56 -7.62
CA LYS A 117 -13.36 -21.53 -7.56
C LYS A 117 -14.19 -21.51 -8.86
N LYS A 118 -14.52 -20.33 -9.37
CA LYS A 118 -15.24 -20.17 -10.65
C LYS A 118 -14.46 -20.78 -11.81
N ASN A 119 -13.15 -20.50 -11.88
CA ASN A 119 -12.28 -21.04 -12.92
C ASN A 119 -12.18 -22.56 -12.84
N ASN A 120 -12.04 -23.15 -11.65
CA ASN A 120 -12.02 -24.60 -11.48
C ASN A 120 -13.32 -25.27 -11.96
N ILE A 121 -14.47 -24.68 -11.64
CA ILE A 121 -15.78 -25.17 -12.12
C ILE A 121 -15.87 -25.07 -13.65
N ARG A 122 -15.45 -23.94 -14.24
CA ARG A 122 -15.44 -23.74 -15.69
C ARG A 122 -14.54 -24.78 -16.37
N MET A 123 -13.34 -25.01 -15.84
CA MET A 123 -12.39 -25.98 -16.37
C MET A 123 -12.92 -27.42 -16.24
N ALA A 124 -13.59 -27.78 -15.15
CA ALA A 124 -14.22 -29.09 -15.00
C ALA A 124 -15.34 -29.31 -16.03
N LYS A 125 -16.20 -28.31 -16.26
CA LYS A 125 -17.25 -28.36 -17.30
C LYS A 125 -16.66 -28.51 -18.71
N LEU A 126 -15.60 -27.76 -19.02
CA LEU A 126 -14.90 -27.85 -20.31
C LEU A 126 -14.26 -29.24 -20.52
N LYS A 127 -13.63 -29.81 -19.48
CA LYS A 127 -13.08 -31.18 -19.55
C LYS A 127 -14.17 -32.22 -19.80
N LYS A 128 -15.31 -32.14 -19.08
CA LYS A 128 -16.44 -33.06 -19.28
C LYS A 128 -17.02 -32.96 -20.70
N LYS A 129 -17.18 -31.74 -21.24
CA LYS A 129 -17.64 -31.54 -22.63
C LYS A 129 -16.67 -32.11 -23.66
N LYS A 130 -15.35 -31.92 -23.48
CA LYS A 130 -14.32 -32.51 -24.35
C LYS A 130 -14.33 -34.04 -24.32
N GLN A 131 -14.47 -34.65 -23.14
CA GLN A 131 -14.58 -36.11 -23.01
C GLN A 131 -15.83 -36.65 -23.68
N LEU A 132 -16.97 -35.98 -23.53
CA LEU A 132 -18.22 -36.38 -24.17
C LEU A 132 -18.12 -36.30 -25.70
N ALA A 133 -17.55 -35.20 -26.23
CA ALA A 133 -17.32 -35.03 -27.66
C ALA A 133 -16.36 -36.08 -28.23
N LYS A 134 -15.29 -36.43 -27.49
CA LYS A 134 -14.37 -37.52 -27.87
C LYS A 134 -15.10 -38.86 -27.94
N LYS A 135 -15.88 -39.21 -26.91
CA LYS A 135 -16.66 -40.46 -26.87
C LYS A 135 -17.64 -40.56 -28.03
N VAL A 136 -18.34 -39.47 -28.36
CA VAL A 136 -19.25 -39.42 -29.53
C VAL A 136 -18.48 -39.62 -30.83
N LYS A 137 -17.32 -38.96 -31.02
CA LYS A 137 -16.49 -39.12 -32.21
C LYS A 137 -16.00 -40.57 -32.39
N ASP A 138 -15.55 -41.19 -31.31
CA ASP A 138 -15.06 -42.58 -31.31
C ASP A 138 -16.20 -43.56 -31.63
N SER A 139 -17.41 -43.35 -31.09
CA SER A 139 -18.58 -44.17 -31.42
C SER A 139 -19.04 -44.02 -32.87
N ILE A 140 -19.00 -42.80 -33.44
CA ILE A 140 -19.33 -42.56 -34.85
C ILE A 140 -18.30 -43.25 -35.77
N ALA A 141 -17.01 -43.21 -35.43
CA ALA A 141 -15.97 -43.89 -36.19
C ALA A 141 -16.18 -45.42 -36.22
N ALA A 142 -16.50 -46.02 -35.07
CA ALA A 142 -16.76 -47.46 -34.96
C ALA A 142 -17.99 -47.92 -35.78
N LEU A 143 -19.04 -47.10 -35.86
CA LEU A 143 -20.23 -47.40 -36.66
C LEU A 143 -19.98 -47.35 -38.17
N LYS A 144 -19.02 -46.54 -38.63
CA LYS A 144 -18.65 -46.46 -40.05
C LYS A 144 -17.84 -47.68 -40.51
N ILE A 145 -17.02 -48.26 -39.64
CA ILE A 145 -16.19 -49.44 -39.94
C ILE A 145 -17.04 -50.72 -40.07
N LYS A 146 -18.18 -50.82 -39.38
CA LYS A 146 -19.10 -51.98 -39.46
C LYS A 146 -20.01 -52.02 -40.68
N LYS A 147 -20.06 -50.94 -41.48
CA LYS A 147 -20.97 -50.79 -42.64
C LYS A 147 -20.26 -50.79 -43.99
N GLY A 148 -18.94 -50.97 -44.02
CA GLY A 148 -18.14 -51.21 -45.22
C GLY A 148 -17.47 -52.56 -45.11
#